data_AF-A0A2H6EBJ6-F1
#
_entry.id   AF-A0A2H6EBJ6-F1
#
_cell.length_a   1.000
_cell.length_b   1.000
_cell.length_c   1.000
_cell.angle_alpha   90.00
_cell.angle_beta   90.00
_cell.angle_gamma   90.00
#
_symmetry.space_group_name_H-M   'P 1'
#
loop_
_entity.id
_entity.type
_entity.pdbx_description
1 polymer ?
#
loop_
_entity_poly.entity_id
_entity_poly.type
_entity_poly.pdbx_seq_one_letter_code
_entity_poly.pdbx_strand_id
1 'polypeptide(L)' 'MSKNVKMIFEIILVVLAIIIIVQNTTLVNLQVLFWDFKASLIILLILVLSLGMAIGYFLPKLNKNKEKEE' A
#
# COMPACT_ATOMS: atom_id res chain seq x y z
N MET A 1 -7.18 7.94 27.17
CA MET A 1 -7.70 6.75 26.46
C MET A 1 -6.95 5.52 26.99
N SER A 2 -7.62 4.60 27.67
CA SER A 2 -6.99 3.36 28.16
C SER A 2 -6.47 2.52 26.98
N LYS A 3 -5.43 1.72 27.17
CA LYS A 3 -4.81 0.90 26.10
C LYS A 3 -5.85 0.07 25.33
N ASN A 4 -6.86 -0.45 26.04
CA ASN A 4 -7.94 -1.25 25.47
C ASN A 4 -8.79 -0.45 24.47
N VAL A 5 -9.07 0.81 24.74
CA VAL A 5 -9.88 1.66 23.86
C VAL A 5 -9.10 2.03 22.59
N LYS A 6 -7.78 2.23 22.68
CA LYS A 6 -6.93 2.44 21.49
C LYS A 6 -6.91 1.20 20.60
N MET A 7 -6.75 0.02 21.18
CA MET A 7 -6.74 -1.25 20.44
C MET A 7 -8.09 -1.55 19.77
N ILE A 8 -9.21 -1.33 20.47
CA ILE A 8 -10.55 -1.48 19.88
C ILE A 8 -10.75 -0.52 18.70
N PHE A 9 -10.34 0.73 18.86
CA PHE A 9 -10.44 1.73 17.79
C PHE A 9 -9.61 1.36 16.56
N GLU A 10 -8.39 0.85 16.77
CA GLU A 10 -7.50 0.39 15.71
C GLU A 10 -8.08 -0.82 14.97
N ILE A 11 -8.65 -1.80 15.69
CA ILE A 11 -9.34 -2.95 15.08
C ILE A 11 -10.52 -2.49 14.23
N ILE A 12 -11.34 -1.55 14.75
CA ILE A 12 -12.48 -1.00 14.00
C ILE A 12 -12.02 -0.34 12.70
N LEU A 13 -10.94 0.45 12.74
CA LEU A 13 -10.38 1.09 11.55
C LEU A 13 -9.90 0.07 10.51
N VAL A 14 -9.20 -0.99 10.95
CA VAL A 14 -8.72 -2.05 10.04
C VAL A 14 -9.91 -2.77 9.39
N VAL A 15 -10.93 -3.14 10.16
CA VAL A 15 -12.13 -3.79 9.64
C VAL A 15 -12.85 -2.89 8.63
N LEU A 16 -13.03 -1.61 8.95
CA LEU A 16 -13.64 -0.65 8.03
C LEU A 16 -12.84 -0.48 6.74
N ALA A 17 -11.51 -0.40 6.83
CA ALA A 17 -10.64 -0.32 5.66
C ALA A 17 -10.81 -1.55 4.75
N ILE A 18 -10.84 -2.75 5.33
CA ILE A 18 -11.09 -4.00 4.59
C ILE A 18 -12.46 -3.95 3.89
N ILE A 19 -13.51 -3.53 4.60
CA ILE A 19 -14.86 -3.42 4.04
C ILE A 19 -14.88 -2.43 2.87
N ILE A 20 -14.27 -1.25 3.01
CA ILE A 20 -14.19 -0.25 1.95
C ILE A 20 -13.44 -0.81 0.74
N ILE A 21 -12.32 -1.52 0.94
CA ILE A 21 -11.55 -2.15 -0.13
C ILE A 21 -12.40 -3.18 -0.87
N VAL A 22 -13.05 -4.10 -0.14
CA VAL A 22 -13.86 -5.17 -0.72
C VAL A 22 -15.10 -4.61 -1.44
N GLN A 23 -15.76 -3.60 -0.88
CA GLN A 23 -16.93 -2.98 -1.51
C GLN A 23 -16.56 -2.12 -2.72
N ASN A 24 -15.40 -1.48 -2.73
CA ASN A 24 -14.89 -0.70 -3.86
C ASN A 24 -14.03 -1.57 -4.81
N THR A 25 -14.39 -2.85 -4.97
CA THR A 25 -13.78 -3.76 -5.96
C THR A 25 -14.25 -3.51 -7.40
N THR A 26 -14.84 -2.34 -7.68
CA THR A 26 -15.27 -1.94 -9.01
C THR A 26 -14.10 -2.08 -9.99
N LEU A 27 -14.27 -2.99 -10.96
CA LEU A 27 -13.26 -3.27 -11.96
C LEU A 27 -13.15 -2.08 -12.90
N VAL A 28 -11.99 -1.43 -12.89
CA VAL A 28 -11.65 -0.39 -13.87
C VAL A 28 -10.79 -1.02 -14.97
N ASN A 29 -10.98 -0.57 -16.20
CA ASN A 29 -10.07 -0.92 -17.29
C ASN A 29 -8.79 -0.11 -17.10
N LEU A 30 -7.66 -0.82 -17.00
CA LEU A 30 -6.34 -0.22 -16.89
C LEU A 30 -5.56 -0.51 -18.15
N GLN A 31 -5.10 0.55 -18.79
CA GLN A 31 -4.18 0.47 -19.92
C GLN A 31 -2.79 0.87 -19.43
N VAL A 32 -1.90 -0.12 -19.33
CA VAL A 32 -0.49 0.09 -18.95
C VAL A 32 0.38 -0.19 -20.16
N LEU A 33 0.95 0.86 -20.74
CA LEU A 33 1.71 0.80 -21.99
C LEU A 33 0.86 0.15 -23.11
N PHE A 34 1.09 -1.13 -23.41
CA PHE A 34 0.37 -1.90 -24.43
C PHE A 34 -0.51 -3.02 -23.85
N TRP A 35 -0.63 -3.09 -22.51
CA TRP A 35 -1.42 -4.11 -21.82
C TRP A 35 -2.72 -3.52 -21.31
N ASP A 36 -3.81 -4.23 -21.59
CA ASP A 36 -5.14 -3.94 -21.07
C ASP A 36 -5.52 -5.03 -20.07
N PHE A 37 -5.85 -4.64 -18.84
CA PHE A 37 -6.34 -5.56 -17.84
C PHE A 37 -7.36 -4.89 -16.93
N LYS A 38 -8.25 -5.70 -16.35
CA LYS A 38 -9.25 -5.24 -15.39
C LYS A 38 -8.75 -5.49 -13.98
N ALA A 39 -8.66 -4.44 -13.17
CA ALA A 39 -8.37 -4.57 -11.75
C ALA A 39 -9.18 -3.55 -10.95
N SER A 40 -9.30 -3.78 -9.64
CA SER A 40 -9.86 -2.77 -8.74
C SER A 40 -8.84 -1.65 -8.53
N LEU A 41 -9.27 -0.41 -8.74
CA LEU A 41 -8.43 0.79 -8.59
C LEU A 41 -7.85 0.91 -7.18
N ILE A 42 -8.60 0.53 -6.14
CA ILE A 42 -8.15 0.63 -4.75
C ILE A 42 -6.95 -0.30 -4.48
N ILE A 43 -6.97 -1.51 -5.05
CA ILE A 43 -5.88 -2.48 -4.93
C ILE A 43 -4.63 -1.96 -5.64
N LEU A 44 -4.82 -1.38 -6.84
CA LEU A 44 -3.73 -0.77 -7.59
C LEU A 44 -3.10 0.40 -6.81
N LEU A 45 -3.92 1.29 -6.24
CA LEU A 45 -3.45 2.43 -5.45
C LEU A 45 -2.64 1.97 -4.23
N ILE A 46 -3.13 0.96 -3.50
CA ILE A 46 -2.41 0.38 -2.35
C ILE A 46 -1.08 -0.23 -2.80
N LEU A 47 -1.05 -0.98 -3.90
CA LEU A 47 0.17 -1.60 -4.44
C LEU A 47 1.21 -0.55 -4.84
N VAL A 48 0.81 0.46 -5.62
CA VAL A 48 1.71 1.53 -6.09
C VAL A 48 2.24 2.33 -4.90
N LEU A 49 1.39 2.67 -3.93
CA LEU A 49 1.80 3.38 -2.72
C LEU A 49 2.80 2.56 -1.89
N SER A 50 2.50 1.28 -1.65
CA SER A 50 3.38 0.37 -0.90
C SER A 50 4.73 0.22 -1.59
N LEU A 51 4.74 0.08 -2.92
CA LEU A 51 5.96 -0.03 -3.71
C LEU A 51 6.77 1.26 -3.65
N GLY A 52 6.13 2.43 -3.79
CA GLY A 52 6.78 3.73 -3.66
C GLY A 52 7.38 3.96 -2.27
N MET A 53 6.67 3.58 -1.20
CA MET A 53 7.19 3.64 0.17
C MET A 53 8.37 2.68 0.37
N ALA A 54 8.28 1.44 -0.15
CA ALA A 54 9.38 0.48 -0.09
C ALA A 54 10.62 1.03 -0.81
N ILE A 55 10.47 1.51 -2.04
CA ILE A 55 11.57 2.13 -2.81
C ILE A 55 12.16 3.30 -2.01
N GLY A 56 11.35 4.24 -1.54
CA GLY A 56 11.81 5.40 -0.77
C GLY A 56 12.54 5.03 0.53
N TYR A 57 12.12 3.95 1.19
CA TYR A 57 12.76 3.48 2.43
C TYR A 57 14.05 2.70 2.19
N PHE A 58 14.11 1.86 1.15
CA PHE A 58 15.26 0.99 0.87
C PHE A 58 16.34 1.66 0.02
N LEU A 59 15.99 2.59 -0.87
CA LEU A 59 16.94 3.25 -1.77
C LEU A 59 18.10 3.97 -1.04
N PRO A 60 17.87 4.72 0.06
CA PRO A 60 18.96 5.34 0.82
C PRO A 60 19.85 4.32 1.57
N LYS A 61 19.29 3.17 1.96
CA LYS A 61 20.05 2.11 2.65
C LYS A 61 20.98 1.37 1.70
N LEU A 62 20.59 1.20 0.43
CA LEU A 62 21.47 0.62 -0.59
C LEU A 62 22.65 1.54 -0.90
N ASN A 63 22.46 2.86 -0.94
CA ASN A 63 23.56 3.81 -1.18
C ASN A 63 24.56 3.86 -0.01
N LYS A 64 24.10 3.79 1.25
CA LYS A 64 24.99 3.80 2.42
C LYS A 64 25.91 2.58 2.55
N ASN A 65 25.56 1.46 1.93
CA ASN A 65 26.42 0.27 1.94
C ASN A 65 27.60 0.40 0.96
N LYS A 66 27.45 1.19 -0.10
CA LYS A 66 28.53 1.40 -1.08
C LYS A 66 29.64 2.30 -0.55
N GLU A 67 29.33 3.21 0.36
CA GLU A 67 30.28 4.18 0.94
C GLU A 67 31.12 3.59 2.10
N LYS A 68 30.85 2.35 2.52
CA LYS A 68 31.60 1.65 3.59
C LYS A 68 32.53 0.55 3.07
N GLU A 69 32.50 0.28 1.78
CA GLU A 69 33.37 -0.70 1.11
C GLU A 69 34.49 -0.04 0.28
N GLU A 70 34.53 1.30 0.20
CA GLU A 70 35.67 2.12 -0.29
C GLU A 70 36.46 2.71 0.88
#